data_AF-A0A0F2RRD8-F1
#
_entry.id   AF-A0A0F2RRD8-F1
#
_cell.length_a   1.000
_cell.length_b   1.000
_cell.length_c   1.000
_cell.angle_alpha   90.00
_cell.angle_beta   90.00
_cell.angle_gamma   90.00
#
_symmetry.space_group_name_H-M   'P 1'
#
loop_
_entity.id
_entity.type
_entity.pdbx_description
1 polymer ?
#
loop_
_entity_poly.entity_id
_entity_poly.type
_entity_poly.pdbx_seq_one_letter_code
_entity_poly.pdbx_strand_id
1 'polypeptide(L)' 'METYSLLREFADSWMLLVLFAFFVGVVVWVFRPGATKSYENPSNIPFRHEDKPARANGARHEEA' A
#
# COMPACT_ATOMS: atom_id res chain seq x y z
N MET A 1 -24.70 -28.77 26.71
CA MET A 1 -25.77 -28.06 25.97
C MET A 1 -25.69 -26.55 26.21
N GLU A 2 -25.41 -26.08 27.42
CA GLU A 2 -25.15 -24.66 27.76
C GLU A 2 -24.11 -23.96 26.87
N THR A 3 -22.91 -24.55 26.72
CA THR A 3 -21.81 -23.95 25.93
C THR A 3 -22.09 -23.87 24.43
N TYR A 4 -22.75 -24.88 23.86
CA TYR A 4 -23.15 -24.87 22.46
C TYR A 4 -24.23 -23.80 22.20
N SER A 5 -25.18 -23.63 23.13
CA SER A 5 -26.20 -22.59 23.03
C SER A 5 -25.60 -21.19 23.06
N LEU A 6 -24.66 -20.93 23.97
CA LEU A 6 -23.96 -19.64 24.05
C LEU A 6 -23.20 -19.30 22.76
N LEU A 7 -22.44 -20.26 22.22
CA LEU A 7 -21.72 -20.08 20.97
C LEU A 7 -22.68 -19.85 19.79
N ARG A 8 -23.79 -20.60 19.77
CA ARG A 8 -24.82 -20.47 18.75
C ARG A 8 -25.50 -19.11 18.78
N GLU A 9 -25.87 -18.62 19.95
CA GLU A 9 -26.54 -17.33 20.10
C GLU A 9 -25.63 -16.16 19.71
N PHE A 10 -24.33 -16.26 20.02
CA PHE A 10 -23.33 -15.31 19.52
C PHE A 10 -23.14 -15.39 18.00
N ALA A 11 -23.16 -16.60 17.42
CA ALA A 11 -23.01 -16.82 15.98
C ALA A 11 -24.27 -16.46 15.17
N ASP A 12 -25.46 -16.67 15.73
CA ASP A 12 -26.77 -16.26 15.15
C ASP A 12 -26.96 -14.73 15.24
N SER A 13 -26.05 -14.01 15.90
CA SER A 13 -25.99 -12.56 15.83
C SER A 13 -25.37 -12.07 14.52
N TRP A 14 -25.64 -10.81 14.18
CA TRP A 14 -25.08 -10.16 12.99
C TRP A 14 -23.54 -9.96 13.04
N MET A 15 -22.91 -10.27 14.18
CA MET A 15 -21.47 -10.10 14.40
C MET A 15 -20.61 -10.87 13.40
N LEU A 16 -20.99 -12.11 13.06
CA LEU A 16 -20.21 -12.93 12.13
C LEU A 16 -20.19 -12.32 10.72
N LEU A 17 -21.34 -11.78 10.28
CA LEU A 17 -21.44 -11.07 9.00
C LEU A 17 -20.61 -9.77 9.00
N VAL A 18 -20.64 -9.01 10.09
CA VAL A 18 -19.83 -7.79 10.23
C VAL A 18 -18.34 -8.10 10.14
N LEU A 19 -17.87 -9.13 10.87
CA LEU A 19 -16.47 -9.53 10.86
C LEU A 19 -16.02 -10.01 9.47
N PHE A 20 -16.89 -10.78 8.79
CA PHE A 20 -16.64 -11.26 7.43
C PHE A 20 -16.57 -10.11 6.42
N ALA A 21 -17.52 -9.18 6.46
CA ALA A 21 -17.53 -8.00 5.60
C ALA A 21 -16.31 -7.10 5.86
N PHE A 22 -15.91 -6.92 7.11
CA PHE A 22 -14.70 -6.21 7.48
C PHE A 22 -13.44 -6.88 6.90
N PHE A 23 -13.32 -8.19 7.07
CA PHE A 23 -12.19 -8.96 6.52
C PHE A 23 -12.08 -8.79 5.00
N VAL A 24 -13.18 -8.98 4.27
CA VAL A 24 -13.22 -8.77 2.81
C VAL A 24 -12.88 -7.31 2.45
N GLY A 25 -13.40 -6.34 3.22
CA GLY A 25 -13.09 -4.93 3.04
C GLY A 25 -11.60 -4.62 3.15
N VAL A 26 -10.91 -5.18 4.15
CA VAL A 26 -9.46 -5.04 4.32
C VAL A 26 -8.70 -5.70 3.16
N VAL A 27 -9.10 -6.91 2.77
CA VAL A 27 -8.49 -7.63 1.64
C VAL A 27 -8.58 -6.78 0.36
N VAL A 28 -9.77 -6.29 0.02
CA VAL A 28 -9.98 -5.43 -1.15
C VAL A 28 -9.19 -4.11 -1.05
N TRP A 29 -9.07 -3.53 0.15
CA TRP A 29 -8.30 -2.31 0.37
C TRP A 29 -6.80 -2.53 0.17
N VAL A 30 -6.24 -3.64 0.66
CA VAL A 30 -4.82 -3.99 0.47
C VAL A 30 -4.52 -4.25 -1.01
N PHE A 31 -5.41 -4.94 -1.72
CA PHE A 31 -5.27 -5.18 -3.16
C PHE A 31 -5.64 -3.97 -4.02
N ARG A 32 -6.06 -2.83 -3.43
CA ARG A 32 -6.40 -1.63 -4.18
C ARG A 32 -5.11 -1.07 -4.84
N PRO A 33 -5.04 -1.02 -6.18
CA PRO A 33 -3.82 -0.69 -6.93
C PRO A 33 -3.39 0.79 -6.85
N GLY A 34 -3.92 1.56 -5.89
CA GLY A 34 -3.62 2.99 -5.72
C GLY A 34 -2.33 3.28 -4.94
N ALA A 35 -1.78 2.30 -4.21
CA ALA A 35 -0.58 2.49 -3.40
C ALA A 35 0.72 2.60 -4.26
N THR A 36 0.69 2.13 -5.50
CA THR A 36 1.89 2.05 -6.36
C THR A 36 2.30 3.40 -6.97
N LYS A 37 1.39 4.38 -7.08
CA LYS A 37 1.69 5.67 -7.75
C LYS A 37 2.70 6.55 -7.01
N SER A 38 2.92 6.33 -5.71
CA SER A 38 3.88 7.14 -4.95
C SER A 38 5.32 6.59 -5.00
N TYR A 39 5.51 5.36 -5.49
CA TYR A 39 6.81 4.68 -5.46
C TYR A 39 7.59 4.77 -6.78
N GLU A 40 6.98 5.22 -7.89
CA GLU A 40 7.68 5.37 -9.18
C GLU A 40 8.74 6.49 -9.16
N ASN A 41 8.57 7.53 -8.36
CA ASN A 41 9.53 8.65 -8.30
C ASN A 41 10.87 8.28 -7.63
N PRO A 42 10.90 7.68 -6.43
CA PRO A 42 12.16 7.35 -5.77
C PRO A 42 12.89 6.13 -6.35
N SER A 43 12.17 5.15 -6.92
CA SER A 43 12.78 3.94 -7.50
C SER A 43 13.62 4.25 -8.74
N ASN A 44 13.30 5.33 -9.44
CA ASN A 44 14.04 5.76 -10.62
C ASN A 44 15.24 6.67 -10.29
N ILE A 45 15.50 7.00 -9.02
CA ILE A 45 16.66 7.82 -8.61
C ILE A 45 18.00 7.14 -8.95
N PRO A 46 18.22 5.83 -8.67
CA PRO A 46 19.48 5.17 -8.99
C PRO A 46 19.71 5.00 -10.50
N PHE A 47 18.64 4.75 -11.25
CA PHE A 47 18.69 4.49 -12.70
C PHE A 47 18.53 5.75 -13.57
N ARG A 48 18.31 6.93 -12.96
CA ARG A 48 18.01 8.20 -13.65
C ARG A 48 19.08 8.67 -14.64
N HIS A 49 20.28 8.10 -14.56
CA HIS A 49 21.45 8.51 -15.34
C HIS A 49 22.05 7.37 -16.16
N GLU A 50 21.40 6.21 -16.26
CA GLU A 50 21.91 5.08 -17.06
C GLU A 50 21.73 5.32 -18.57
N ASP A 51 20.61 5.92 -19.01
CA ASP A 51 20.35 6.14 -20.44
C ASP A 51 21.07 7.38 -21.01
N LYS A 52 21.35 8.39 -20.17
CA LYS A 52 22.04 9.62 -20.57
C LYS A 52 22.88 10.13 -19.40
N PRO A 53 24.18 10.42 -19.60
CA PRO A 53 24.99 11.00 -18.55
C PRO A 53 24.36 12.31 -18.10
N ALA A 54 24.32 12.54 -16.78
CA ALA A 54 23.98 13.84 -16.23
C ALA A 54 24.82 14.90 -16.95
N ARG A 55 24.19 15.94 -17.50
CA ARG A 55 24.96 17.06 -18.06
C ARG A 55 25.88 17.54 -16.95
N ALA A 56 27.18 17.48 -17.19
CA ALA A 56 28.16 18.10 -16.34
C ALA A 56 27.80 19.58 -16.31
N ASN A 57 27.12 20.03 -15.26
CA ASN A 57 27.18 21.41 -14.85
C ASN A 57 28.62 21.62 -14.39
N GLY A 58 29.47 21.86 -15.40
CA GLY A 58 30.80 22.36 -15.21
C GLY A 58 30.66 23.62 -14.38
N ALA A 59 31.23 23.54 -13.18
CA ALA A 59 31.85 24.66 -12.53
C ALA A 59 32.57 25.52 -13.57
N ARG A 60 31.93 26.57 -14.05
CA ARG A 60 32.62 27.79 -14.44
C ARG A 60 32.47 28.71 -13.25
N HIS A 61 33.52 28.74 -12.45
CA HIS A 61 33.89 29.90 -11.69
C HIS A 61 33.79 31.11 -12.65
N GLU A 62 32.77 31.92 -12.47
CA GLU A 62 32.69 33.24 -13.09
C GLU A 62 33.54 34.17 -12.21
N GLU A 63 34.85 34.08 -12.40
CA GLU A 63 35.75 35.20 -12.14
C GLU A 63 35.57 36.16 -13.31
N ALA A 64 34.87 37.27 -13.07
CA ALA A 64 34.91 38.49 -13.86
C ALA A 64 34.61 39.70 -12.97
#